data_AF-A0A1G9S251-F1
#
_entry.id   AF-A0A1G9S251-F1
#
_cell.length_a   1.000
_cell.length_b   1.000
_cell.length_c   1.000
_cell.angle_alpha   90.00
_cell.angle_beta   90.00
_cell.angle_gamma   90.00
#
_symmetry.space_group_name_H-M   'P 1'
#
loop_
_entity.id
_entity.type
_entity.pdbx_description
1 polymer ?
#
loop_
_entity_poly.entity_id
_entity_poly.type
_entity_poly.pdbx_seq_one_letter_code
_entity_poly.pdbx_strand_id
1 'polypeptide(L)'
;MRTAQRYELSVPREPLAERAAALVPPGRVTVGTTGCARTAAVRAILARRRGLTLVTTALTPVLALRGGAKVLLTGGAVRDPAQGCVGAVAEAALRARPIDIAVITAGGIDGDGLSASCPEQASVARTLVEHASRVIAVVPGAVFGAAEGTRFAGLAEVDDVVTDVVVPSGEFVGPVFHVVS
;
A
#
# COMPACT_ATOMS: atom_id res chain seq x y z
N MET A 1 -11.12 15.57 -14.22
CA MET A 1 -9.73 15.83 -14.70
C MET A 1 -8.69 16.03 -13.60
N ARG A 2 -9.00 16.54 -12.39
CA ARG A 2 -7.99 16.72 -11.30
C ARG A 2 -7.51 15.43 -10.61
N THR A 3 -8.30 14.35 -10.62
CA THR A 3 -7.99 13.11 -9.88
C THR A 3 -6.91 12.24 -10.55
N ALA A 4 -6.91 12.16 -11.89
CA ALA A 4 -5.90 11.41 -12.65
C ALA A 4 -4.50 12.06 -12.55
N GLN A 5 -4.45 13.39 -12.47
CA GLN A 5 -3.19 14.14 -12.41
C GLN A 5 -2.44 13.94 -11.08
N ARG A 6 -3.14 13.69 -9.96
CA ARG A 6 -2.49 13.31 -8.67
C ARG A 6 -1.83 11.92 -8.71
N TYR A 7 -2.35 11.00 -9.54
CA TYR A 7 -1.78 9.66 -9.71
C TYR A 7 -0.47 9.67 -10.53
N GLU A 8 -0.30 10.63 -11.46
CA GLU A 8 0.84 10.71 -12.39
C GLU A 8 1.93 11.75 -12.05
N LEU A 9 1.74 12.61 -11.05
CA LEU A 9 2.74 13.64 -10.71
C LEU A 9 3.96 13.07 -9.96
N SER A 10 4.95 12.64 -10.76
CA SER A 10 6.28 13.26 -10.89
C SER A 10 7.07 13.62 -9.61
N VAL A 11 7.10 12.74 -8.63
CA VAL A 11 8.21 12.73 -7.64
C VAL A 11 8.88 11.36 -7.76
N PRO A 12 10.21 11.27 -7.82
CA PRO A 12 10.91 10.00 -7.66
C PRO A 12 10.62 9.45 -6.28
N ARG A 13 9.63 8.57 -6.18
CA ARG A 13 9.18 7.98 -4.91
C ARG A 13 9.94 6.68 -4.61
N GLU A 14 11.03 6.42 -5.32
CA GLU A 14 11.98 5.33 -5.09
C GLU A 14 12.45 5.29 -3.62
N PRO A 15 12.84 6.41 -2.97
CA PRO A 15 13.28 6.37 -1.57
C PRO A 15 12.20 5.81 -0.63
N LEU A 16 10.94 6.24 -0.81
CA LEU A 16 9.80 5.72 -0.06
C LEU A 16 9.58 4.22 -0.31
N ALA A 17 9.69 3.79 -1.57
CA ALA A 17 9.55 2.40 -1.96
C ALA A 17 10.67 1.53 -1.35
N GLU A 18 11.89 2.01 -1.39
CA GLU A 18 13.05 1.34 -0.82
C GLU A 18 12.99 1.26 0.69
N ARG A 19 12.53 2.33 1.35
CA ARG A 19 12.35 2.34 2.80
C ARG A 19 11.27 1.35 3.23
N ALA A 20 10.13 1.33 2.56
CA ALA A 20 9.08 0.34 2.81
C ALA A 20 9.58 -1.09 2.59
N ALA A 21 10.35 -1.34 1.52
CA ALA A 21 10.94 -2.64 1.26
C ALA A 21 11.96 -3.08 2.32
N ALA A 22 12.66 -2.14 2.96
CA ALA A 22 13.61 -2.42 4.04
C ALA A 22 12.93 -2.86 5.35
N LEU A 23 11.67 -2.47 5.57
CA LEU A 23 10.86 -2.87 6.73
C LEU A 23 10.34 -4.31 6.62
N VAL A 24 10.33 -4.88 5.40
CA VAL A 24 9.96 -6.28 5.17
C VAL A 24 11.14 -7.19 5.57
N PRO A 25 10.95 -8.10 6.54
CA PRO A 25 12.00 -8.97 7.03
C PRO A 25 12.49 -9.92 5.93
N PRO A 26 13.74 -10.40 6.01
CA PRO A 26 14.22 -11.47 5.15
C PRO A 26 13.51 -12.81 5.46
N GLY A 27 13.56 -13.73 4.50
CA GLY A 27 13.02 -15.09 4.67
C GLY A 27 11.62 -15.28 4.09
N ARG A 28 10.93 -16.32 4.58
CA ARG A 28 9.58 -16.68 4.13
C ARG A 28 8.57 -15.72 4.76
N VAL A 29 7.95 -14.89 3.93
CA VAL A 29 6.95 -13.90 4.34
C VAL A 29 5.89 -13.76 3.25
N THR A 30 4.65 -13.55 3.66
CA THR A 30 3.53 -13.25 2.78
C THR A 30 3.22 -11.77 2.85
N VAL A 31 3.34 -11.08 1.72
CA VAL A 31 3.12 -9.64 1.63
C VAL A 31 1.85 -9.36 0.83
N GLY A 32 0.91 -8.67 1.46
CA GLY A 32 -0.31 -8.16 0.85
C GLY A 32 -0.11 -6.74 0.32
N THR A 33 -0.57 -6.40 -0.88
CA THR A 33 -0.50 -5.01 -1.38
C THR A 33 -1.77 -4.58 -2.12
N THR A 34 -2.20 -3.34 -1.93
CA THR A 34 -3.36 -2.76 -2.63
C THR A 34 -2.99 -1.71 -3.66
N GLY A 35 -3.88 -1.52 -4.65
CA GLY A 35 -3.88 -0.35 -5.53
C GLY A 35 -2.58 -0.17 -6.30
N CYS A 36 -2.25 1.07 -6.68
CA CYS A 36 -0.97 1.40 -7.28
C CYS A 36 0.18 1.39 -6.26
N ALA A 37 0.15 0.57 -5.18
CA ALA A 37 1.29 0.36 -4.30
C ALA A 37 2.52 0.19 -5.17
N ARG A 38 3.28 1.29 -5.25
CA ARG A 38 3.95 1.69 -6.50
C ARG A 38 4.72 0.53 -7.05
N THR A 39 4.67 0.34 -8.36
CA THR A 39 5.49 -0.64 -9.06
C THR A 39 6.92 -0.65 -8.52
N ALA A 40 7.47 0.50 -8.12
CA ALA A 40 8.73 0.64 -7.40
C ALA A 40 8.80 -0.09 -6.03
N ALA A 41 7.81 0.05 -5.13
CA ALA A 41 7.82 -0.60 -3.81
C ALA A 41 7.71 -2.12 -3.93
N VAL A 42 6.77 -2.61 -4.75
CA VAL A 42 6.65 -4.04 -5.04
C VAL A 42 7.92 -4.57 -5.69
N ARG A 43 8.50 -3.86 -6.66
CA ARG A 43 9.78 -4.23 -7.28
C ARG A 43 10.92 -4.22 -6.27
N ALA A 44 11.01 -3.23 -5.38
CA ALA A 44 12.07 -3.13 -4.37
C ALA A 44 11.98 -4.27 -3.35
N ILE A 45 10.76 -4.62 -2.92
CA ILE A 45 10.49 -5.78 -2.06
C ILE A 45 10.97 -7.06 -2.75
N LEU A 46 10.57 -7.27 -4.00
CA LEU A 46 10.88 -8.49 -4.75
C LEU A 46 12.36 -8.59 -5.15
N ALA A 47 13.02 -7.47 -5.46
CA ALA A 47 14.44 -7.45 -5.82
C ALA A 47 15.35 -7.86 -4.65
N ARG A 48 14.93 -7.59 -3.41
CA ARG A 48 15.76 -7.80 -2.21
C ARG A 48 15.53 -9.15 -1.52
N ARG A 49 14.57 -9.96 -1.97
CA ARG A 49 14.05 -11.10 -1.19
C ARG A 49 13.78 -12.33 -2.04
N ARG A 50 14.24 -13.49 -1.57
CA ARG A 50 13.85 -14.82 -2.07
C ARG A 50 12.90 -15.49 -1.08
N GLY A 51 11.96 -16.30 -1.56
CA GLY A 51 11.01 -17.03 -0.72
C GLY A 51 9.79 -16.22 -0.25
N LEU A 52 9.58 -15.03 -0.81
CA LEU A 52 8.40 -14.20 -0.57
C LEU A 52 7.21 -14.68 -1.40
N THR A 53 6.02 -14.65 -0.80
CA THR A 53 4.75 -14.77 -1.52
C THR A 53 4.07 -13.40 -1.56
N LEU A 54 3.88 -12.84 -2.74
CA LEU A 54 3.16 -11.57 -2.91
C LEU A 54 1.70 -11.88 -3.20
N VAL A 55 0.78 -11.29 -2.44
CA VAL A 55 -0.66 -11.27 -2.72
C VAL A 55 -1.03 -9.83 -3.07
N THR A 56 -1.43 -9.56 -4.29
CA THR A 56 -1.58 -8.17 -4.77
C THR A 56 -2.86 -7.97 -5.55
N THR A 57 -3.44 -6.79 -5.38
CA THR A 57 -4.52 -6.31 -6.26
C THR A 57 -4.00 -5.49 -7.43
N ALA A 58 -2.70 -5.19 -7.47
CA ALA A 58 -2.07 -4.32 -8.47
C ALA A 58 -1.68 -5.11 -9.72
N LEU A 59 -2.20 -4.75 -10.89
CA LEU A 59 -1.84 -5.43 -12.14
C LEU A 59 -0.46 -5.00 -12.65
N THR A 60 -0.20 -3.69 -12.65
CA THR A 60 1.01 -3.11 -13.27
C THR A 60 2.32 -3.68 -12.71
N PRO A 61 2.50 -3.83 -11.37
CA PRO A 61 3.74 -4.38 -10.84
C PRO A 61 3.95 -5.83 -11.25
N VAL A 62 2.89 -6.64 -11.35
CA VAL A 62 2.96 -8.07 -11.72
C VAL A 62 3.46 -8.26 -13.14
N LEU A 63 3.01 -7.42 -14.08
CA LEU A 63 3.44 -7.48 -15.48
C LEU A 63 4.92 -7.12 -15.68
N ALA A 64 5.47 -6.29 -14.78
CA ALA A 64 6.86 -5.85 -14.81
C ALA A 64 7.83 -6.86 -14.17
N LEU A 65 7.34 -7.96 -13.58
CA LEU A 65 8.19 -8.92 -12.89
C LEU A 65 9.04 -9.74 -13.86
N ARG A 66 10.25 -10.07 -13.40
CA ARG A 66 11.20 -10.94 -14.09
C ARG A 66 11.75 -11.93 -13.07
N GLY A 67 11.18 -13.15 -13.07
CA GLY A 67 11.71 -14.33 -12.36
C GLY A 67 11.30 -14.54 -10.89
N GLY A 68 11.32 -15.81 -10.47
CA GLY A 68 11.56 -16.33 -9.10
C GLY A 68 10.53 -16.10 -7.99
N ALA A 69 9.71 -15.06 -8.05
CA ALA A 69 8.75 -14.74 -6.99
C ALA A 69 7.42 -15.47 -7.17
N LYS A 70 6.85 -15.97 -6.07
CA LYS A 70 5.48 -16.48 -6.08
C LYS A 70 4.53 -15.30 -5.93
N VAL A 71 3.70 -15.08 -6.95
CA VAL A 71 2.74 -13.98 -6.99
C VAL A 71 1.34 -14.51 -7.15
N LEU A 72 0.44 -14.03 -6.30
CA LEU A 72 -0.99 -14.30 -6.28
C LEU A 72 -1.70 -12.99 -6.59
N LEU A 73 -2.18 -12.86 -7.83
CA LEU A 73 -3.04 -11.74 -8.21
C LEU A 73 -4.47 -12.06 -7.75
N THR A 74 -5.10 -11.15 -7.02
CA THR A 74 -6.39 -11.41 -6.37
C THR A 74 -7.55 -11.63 -7.35
N GLY A 75 -7.43 -11.13 -8.59
CA GLY A 75 -8.54 -11.13 -9.56
C GLY A 75 -9.70 -10.24 -9.12
N GLY A 76 -10.82 -10.30 -9.83
CA GLY A 76 -11.97 -9.40 -9.62
C GLY A 76 -12.07 -8.31 -10.69
N ALA A 77 -12.88 -7.28 -10.42
CA ALA A 77 -13.09 -6.19 -11.38
C ALA A 77 -11.84 -5.30 -11.45
N VAL A 78 -11.40 -4.97 -12.66
CA VAL A 78 -10.25 -4.08 -12.86
C VAL A 78 -10.76 -2.65 -13.00
N ARG A 79 -10.26 -1.74 -12.16
CA ARG A 79 -10.64 -0.33 -12.20
C ARG A 79 -9.59 0.55 -12.88
N ASP A 80 -10.00 1.25 -13.93
CA ASP A 80 -9.22 2.31 -14.58
C ASP A 80 -9.34 3.65 -13.83
N PRO A 81 -8.29 4.50 -13.75
CA PRO A 81 -6.93 4.33 -14.28
C PRO A 81 -5.98 3.62 -13.30
N ALA A 82 -6.45 3.27 -12.10
CA ALA A 82 -5.60 2.71 -11.05
C ALA A 82 -5.06 1.30 -11.38
N GLN A 83 -5.65 0.62 -12.37
CA GLN A 83 -5.28 -0.73 -12.84
C GLN A 83 -5.19 -1.74 -11.68
N GLY A 84 -6.12 -1.61 -10.73
CA GLY A 84 -6.23 -2.44 -9.54
C GLY A 84 -7.48 -3.29 -9.55
N CYS A 85 -7.35 -4.54 -9.11
CA CYS A 85 -8.44 -5.45 -8.83
C CYS A 85 -9.23 -4.99 -7.59
N VAL A 86 -10.56 -4.94 -7.71
CA VAL A 86 -11.47 -4.53 -6.64
C VAL A 86 -12.69 -5.45 -6.53
N GLY A 87 -13.44 -5.27 -5.44
CA GLY A 87 -14.69 -5.97 -5.16
C GLY A 87 -14.51 -7.29 -4.41
N ALA A 88 -15.63 -7.96 -4.14
CA ALA A 88 -15.68 -9.12 -3.25
C ALA A 88 -14.74 -10.27 -3.64
N VAL A 89 -14.49 -10.49 -4.93
CA VAL A 89 -13.52 -11.50 -5.41
C VAL A 89 -12.11 -11.16 -4.95
N ALA A 90 -11.70 -9.89 -5.11
CA ALA A 90 -10.37 -9.43 -4.70
C ALA A 90 -10.21 -9.55 -3.19
N GLU A 91 -11.22 -9.11 -2.44
CA GLU A 91 -11.23 -9.19 -0.97
C GLU A 91 -11.21 -10.62 -0.45
N ALA A 92 -11.98 -11.53 -1.06
CA ALA A 92 -11.97 -12.94 -0.69
C ALA A 92 -10.59 -13.59 -0.93
N ALA A 93 -9.92 -13.23 -2.03
CA ALA A 93 -8.57 -13.70 -2.30
C ALA A 93 -7.54 -13.19 -1.28
N LEU A 94 -7.69 -11.94 -0.80
CA LEU A 94 -6.86 -11.40 0.30
C LEU A 94 -7.10 -12.16 1.60
N ARG A 95 -8.35 -12.49 1.93
CA ARG A 95 -8.72 -13.23 3.15
C ARG A 95 -8.38 -14.73 3.09
N ALA A 96 -8.20 -15.30 1.90
CA ALA A 96 -8.00 -16.74 1.70
C ALA A 96 -6.68 -17.29 2.28
N ARG A 97 -5.74 -16.42 2.66
CA ARG A 97 -4.44 -16.82 3.23
C ARG A 97 -4.01 -15.82 4.31
N PRO A 98 -3.21 -16.23 5.30
CA PRO A 98 -2.60 -15.30 6.22
C PRO A 98 -1.68 -14.33 5.46
N ILE A 99 -1.80 -13.04 5.78
CA ILE A 99 -0.91 -11.98 5.31
C ILE A 99 -0.05 -11.55 6.49
N ASP A 100 1.27 -11.72 6.38
CA ASP A 100 2.18 -11.33 7.45
C ASP A 100 2.34 -9.81 7.48
N ILE A 101 2.43 -9.18 6.30
CA ILE A 101 2.65 -7.73 6.16
C ILE A 101 1.77 -7.19 5.05
N ALA A 102 0.97 -6.17 5.34
CA ALA A 102 0.34 -5.33 4.33
C ALA A 102 1.24 -4.14 4.00
N VAL A 103 1.48 -3.90 2.71
CA VAL A 103 2.08 -2.66 2.21
C VAL A 103 1.03 -1.94 1.37
N ILE A 104 0.52 -0.84 1.91
CA ILE A 104 -0.62 -0.11 1.36
C ILE A 104 -0.24 1.33 1.03
N THR A 105 -1.03 1.97 0.16
CA THR A 105 -0.94 3.41 -0.13
C THR A 105 -2.22 4.12 0.25
N ALA A 106 -2.11 5.37 0.64
CA ALA A 106 -3.25 6.23 0.94
C ALA A 106 -3.34 7.38 -0.07
N GLY A 107 -4.57 7.79 -0.37
CA GLY A 107 -4.89 9.02 -1.12
C GLY A 107 -4.98 10.26 -0.21
N GLY A 108 -5.12 10.06 1.10
CA GLY A 108 -5.13 11.10 2.13
C GLY A 108 -4.79 10.52 3.51
N ILE A 109 -4.10 11.32 4.33
CA ILE A 109 -3.87 11.06 5.76
C ILE A 109 -4.19 12.31 6.58
N ASP A 110 -4.96 12.13 7.64
CA ASP A 110 -5.29 13.15 8.64
C ASP A 110 -5.28 12.54 10.05
N GLY A 111 -5.59 13.34 11.07
CA GLY A 111 -5.60 12.89 12.48
C GLY A 111 -6.56 11.71 12.75
N ASP A 112 -7.53 11.50 11.88
CA ASP A 112 -8.49 10.41 11.97
C ASP A 112 -8.03 9.14 11.22
N GLY A 113 -6.94 9.18 10.44
CA GLY A 113 -6.40 8.02 9.70
C GLY A 113 -6.27 8.14 8.18
N LEU A 114 -6.35 6.99 7.50
CA LEU A 114 -6.06 6.83 6.07
C LEU A 114 -7.34 6.74 5.23
N SER A 115 -7.27 7.34 4.04
CA SER A 115 -8.40 7.41 3.10
C SER A 115 -7.97 7.14 1.66
N ALA A 116 -8.93 6.74 0.82
CA ALA A 116 -8.73 6.43 -0.59
C ALA A 116 -9.80 7.11 -1.46
N SER A 117 -9.40 7.48 -2.68
CA SER A 117 -10.22 8.24 -3.63
C SER A 117 -11.60 7.65 -3.97
N CYS A 118 -11.83 6.35 -3.74
CA CYS A 118 -13.13 5.72 -3.96
C CYS A 118 -13.42 4.57 -2.98
N PRO A 119 -14.71 4.25 -2.75
CA PRO A 119 -15.13 3.20 -1.82
C PRO A 119 -14.55 1.82 -2.13
N GLU A 120 -14.41 1.47 -3.41
CA GLU A 120 -13.93 0.15 -3.81
C GLU A 120 -12.45 -0.04 -3.49
N GLN A 121 -11.63 1.01 -3.65
CA GLN A 121 -10.24 0.99 -3.20
C GLN A 121 -10.14 0.95 -1.67
N ALA A 122 -10.99 1.73 -0.99
CA ALA A 122 -11.07 1.75 0.46
C ALA A 122 -11.44 0.36 1.02
N SER A 123 -12.39 -0.35 0.41
CA SER A 123 -12.82 -1.68 0.84
C SER A 123 -11.72 -2.73 0.77
N VAL A 124 -10.96 -2.74 -0.34
CA VAL A 124 -9.81 -3.65 -0.50
C VAL A 124 -8.67 -3.28 0.45
N ALA A 125 -8.38 -1.98 0.62
CA ALA A 125 -7.34 -1.52 1.55
C ALA A 125 -7.69 -1.88 3.00
N ARG A 126 -8.94 -1.64 3.41
CA ARG A 126 -9.50 -2.05 4.70
C ARG A 126 -9.34 -3.55 4.91
N THR A 127 -9.67 -4.37 3.90
CA THR A 127 -9.52 -5.82 3.98
C THR A 127 -8.07 -6.24 4.26
N LEU A 128 -7.08 -5.55 3.67
CA LEU A 128 -5.67 -5.81 4.00
C LEU A 128 -5.29 -5.35 5.39
N VAL A 129 -5.75 -4.17 5.82
CA VAL A 129 -5.47 -3.61 7.15
C VAL A 129 -6.00 -4.54 8.23
N GLU A 130 -7.24 -5.01 8.10
CA GLU A 130 -7.90 -5.86 9.09
C GLU A 130 -7.32 -7.30 9.14
N HIS A 131 -6.72 -7.76 8.04
CA HIS A 131 -6.30 -9.17 7.88
C HIS A 131 -4.79 -9.40 7.98
N ALA A 132 -3.99 -8.34 7.90
CA ALA A 132 -2.54 -8.44 8.02
C ALA A 132 -2.06 -8.34 9.46
N SER A 133 -1.01 -9.10 9.81
CA SER A 133 -0.40 -9.03 11.14
C SER A 133 0.38 -7.73 11.40
N ARG A 134 0.79 -7.03 10.34
CA ARG A 134 1.49 -5.74 10.39
C ARG A 134 1.13 -4.91 9.17
N VAL A 135 0.90 -3.61 9.34
CA VAL A 135 0.48 -2.67 8.31
C VAL A 135 1.52 -1.58 8.11
N ILE A 136 2.07 -1.52 6.90
CA ILE A 136 3.00 -0.48 6.46
C ILE A 136 2.29 0.40 5.43
N ALA A 137 2.03 1.65 5.79
CA ALA A 137 1.46 2.64 4.89
C ALA A 137 2.56 3.48 4.23
N VAL A 138 2.53 3.59 2.91
CA VAL A 138 3.43 4.44 2.14
C VAL A 138 2.67 5.69 1.72
N VAL A 139 3.00 6.82 2.34
CA VAL A 139 2.20 8.05 2.27
C VAL A 139 3.11 9.24 1.95
N PRO A 140 3.14 9.73 0.70
CA PRO A 140 3.87 10.94 0.36
C PRO A 140 3.32 12.16 1.09
N GLY A 141 4.16 13.14 1.40
CA GLY A 141 3.79 14.38 2.09
C GLY A 141 2.69 15.17 1.39
N ALA A 142 2.57 15.04 0.07
CA ALA A 142 1.56 15.69 -0.74
C ALA A 142 0.10 15.31 -0.39
N VAL A 143 -0.13 14.26 0.41
CA VAL A 143 -1.47 13.81 0.83
C VAL A 143 -1.72 13.99 2.34
N PHE A 144 -0.83 14.67 3.06
CA PHE A 144 -1.03 14.98 4.48
C PHE A 144 -2.01 16.13 4.71
N GLY A 145 -2.74 16.06 5.83
CA GLY A 145 -3.65 17.10 6.30
C GLY A 145 -5.01 17.12 5.59
N ALA A 146 -5.34 16.09 4.80
CA ALA A 146 -6.63 16.00 4.11
C ALA A 146 -7.08 14.55 3.94
N ALA A 147 -8.37 14.29 4.17
CA ALA A 147 -9.03 13.10 3.70
C ALA A 147 -9.27 13.17 2.18
N GLU A 148 -9.15 12.04 1.50
CA GLU A 148 -9.56 11.86 0.11
C GLU A 148 -10.60 10.75 0.04
N GLY A 149 -11.83 11.09 -0.34
CA GLY A 149 -12.89 10.12 -0.59
C GLY A 149 -13.32 9.36 0.67
N THR A 150 -13.00 8.06 0.73
CA THR A 150 -13.52 7.11 1.74
C THR A 150 -12.40 6.66 2.69
N ARG A 151 -12.65 6.78 4.01
CA ARG A 151 -11.74 6.30 5.07
C ARG A 151 -11.73 4.77 5.13
N PHE A 152 -10.54 4.18 5.22
CA PHE A 152 -10.39 2.73 5.28
C PHE A 152 -9.64 2.23 6.53
N ALA A 153 -8.90 3.09 7.23
CA ALA A 153 -8.20 2.74 8.46
C ALA A 153 -8.04 3.96 9.37
N GLY A 154 -8.14 3.78 10.67
CA GLY A 154 -7.64 4.70 11.69
C GLY A 154 -6.12 4.60 11.83
N LEU A 155 -5.47 5.60 12.42
CA LEU A 155 -4.02 5.59 12.63
C LEU A 155 -3.56 4.46 13.57
N ALA A 156 -4.39 4.08 14.55
CA ALA A 156 -4.08 3.00 15.49
C ALA A 156 -4.07 1.60 14.84
N GLU A 157 -4.61 1.47 13.62
CA GLU A 157 -4.61 0.23 12.83
C GLU A 157 -3.38 0.14 11.91
N VAL A 158 -2.48 1.12 11.97
CA VAL A 158 -1.28 1.20 11.13
C VAL A 158 -0.05 1.15 12.03
N ASP A 159 0.87 0.22 11.74
CA ASP A 159 2.09 0.06 12.53
C ASP A 159 3.19 1.04 12.08
N ASP A 160 3.36 1.20 10.76
CA ASP A 160 4.44 2.01 10.19
C ASP A 160 3.91 2.93 9.08
N VAL A 161 4.35 4.19 9.08
CA VAL A 161 4.11 5.14 7.99
C VAL A 161 5.44 5.55 7.38
N VAL A 162 5.62 5.32 6.08
CA VAL A 162 6.78 5.75 5.31
C VAL A 162 6.41 7.00 4.51
N THR A 163 7.12 8.11 4.77
CA THR A 163 6.83 9.42 4.18
C THR A 163 8.11 10.22 3.87
N ASP A 164 7.99 11.27 3.06
CA ASP A 164 9.05 12.20 2.65
C ASP A 164 8.86 13.60 3.27
N VAL A 165 7.92 13.74 4.20
CA VAL A 165 7.72 14.97 4.98
C VAL A 165 7.96 14.72 6.46
N VAL A 166 8.53 15.71 7.14
CA VAL A 166 8.65 15.70 8.59
C VAL A 166 7.26 15.92 9.19
N VAL A 167 6.83 15.00 10.03
CA VAL A 167 5.54 15.06 10.72
C VAL A 167 5.75 15.68 12.10
N PRO A 168 5.05 16.78 12.46
CA PRO A 168 5.14 17.36 13.79
C PRO A 168 4.76 16.36 14.88
N SER A 169 5.54 16.33 15.95
CA SER A 169 5.26 15.50 17.12
C SER A 169 3.88 15.82 17.71
N GLY A 170 3.04 14.80 17.91
CA GLY A 170 1.75 14.91 18.58
C GLY A 170 0.52 15.13 17.68
N GLU A 171 0.70 15.33 16.37
CA GLU A 171 -0.42 15.48 15.43
C GLU A 171 -1.02 14.12 15.02
N PHE A 172 -0.20 13.08 14.98
CA PHE A 172 -0.59 11.72 14.61
C PHE A 172 -0.16 10.75 15.73
N VAL A 173 -1.12 9.97 16.26
CA VAL A 173 -0.89 9.01 17.35
C VAL A 173 -1.14 7.59 16.83
N GLY A 174 -0.23 6.67 17.12
CA GLY A 174 -0.34 5.26 16.72
C GLY A 174 0.91 4.76 15.98
N PRO A 175 1.08 5.09 14.68
CA PRO A 175 2.11 4.49 13.86
C PRO A 175 3.51 5.05 14.15
N VAL A 176 4.53 4.25 13.85
CA VAL A 176 5.92 4.69 13.76
C VAL A 176 6.14 5.37 12.41
N PHE A 177 6.56 6.63 12.43
CA PHE A 177 6.89 7.37 11.21
C PHE A 177 8.34 7.14 10.78
N HIS A 178 8.52 6.82 9.50
CA HIS A 178 9.79 6.69 8.82
C HIS A 178 9.91 7.76 7.74
N VAL A 179 10.61 8.83 8.06
CA VAL A 179 10.88 9.93 7.12
C VAL A 179 12.09 9.56 6.25
N VAL A 180 11.94 9.67 4.93
CA VAL A 180 13.03 9.55 3.96
C VAL A 180 13.45 10.93 3.47
N SER A 181 14.73 11.07 3.15
CA SER A 181 15.32 12.28 2.56
C SER A 181 15.20 12.29 1.04
#